data_AF-A0A969QS03-F1
#
_entry.id   AF-A0A969QS03-F1
#
_cell.length_a   1.000
_cell.length_b   1.000
_cell.length_c   1.000
_cell.angle_alpha   90.00
_cell.angle_beta   90.00
_cell.angle_gamma   90.00
#
_symmetry.space_group_name_H-M   'P 1'
#
loop_
_entity.id
_entity.type
_entity.pdbx_description
1 polymer ?
#
loop_
_entity_poly.entity_id
_entity_poly.type
_entity_poly.pdbx_seq_one_letter_code
_entity_poly.pdbx_strand_id
1 'polypeptide(L)'
;MLRDLEQFDVVFDKGEQQRKVQRVIRYDEQGPLLNWNHFRISKENNQNVVDACHRFYEFTEKKIFEGGLLMPLTLKPGEAVFFHDERVLHGRNAFLGDRCLIKGGIDL
;
A
#
# COMPACT_ATOMS: atom_id res chain seq x y z
N MET A 1 13.30 -11.70 1.81
CA MET A 1 11.98 -11.04 1.68
C MET A 1 11.85 -9.87 2.64
N LEU A 2 11.60 -10.07 3.95
CA LEU A 2 11.41 -8.94 4.89
C LEU A 2 12.60 -7.98 4.91
N ARG A 3 13.83 -8.52 5.03
CA ARG A 3 15.06 -7.72 5.01
C ARG A 3 15.22 -6.89 3.74
N ASP A 4 14.86 -7.46 2.58
CA ASP A 4 14.96 -6.78 1.28
C ASP A 4 14.06 -5.53 1.26
N LEU A 5 12.84 -5.63 1.81
CA LEU A 5 11.85 -4.55 1.87
C LEU A 5 12.25 -3.42 2.84
N GLU A 6 13.11 -3.72 3.81
CA GLU A 6 13.66 -2.77 4.79
C GLU A 6 14.94 -2.08 4.30
N GLN A 7 15.61 -2.65 3.30
CA GLN A 7 16.92 -2.20 2.84
C GLN A 7 16.87 -1.48 1.50
N PHE A 8 16.04 -1.95 0.58
CA PHE A 8 16.00 -1.39 -0.77
C PHE A 8 15.23 -0.07 -0.79
N ASP A 9 15.89 0.97 -1.31
CA ASP A 9 15.21 2.17 -1.75
C ASP A 9 14.45 1.87 -3.03
N VAL A 10 13.13 2.06 -2.99
CA VAL A 10 12.23 1.79 -4.10
C VAL A 10 11.74 3.10 -4.68
N VAL A 11 11.88 3.25 -5.99
CA VAL A 11 11.28 4.36 -6.73
C VAL A 11 9.82 4.03 -6.99
N PHE A 12 8.93 4.83 -6.43
CA PHE A 12 7.50 4.82 -6.70
C PHE A 12 7.13 5.98 -7.62
N ASP A 13 6.32 5.74 -8.65
CA ASP A 13 5.85 6.77 -9.58
C ASP A 13 4.33 6.69 -9.88
N LYS A 14 3.75 7.86 -10.16
CA LYS A 14 2.39 8.04 -10.69
C LYS A 14 2.47 8.96 -11.91
N GLY A 15 2.89 8.39 -13.04
CA GLY A 15 3.18 9.19 -14.23
C GLY A 15 4.17 10.31 -13.91
N GLU A 16 3.96 11.49 -14.49
CA GLU A 16 4.86 12.65 -14.34
C GLU A 16 4.67 13.43 -13.03
N GLN A 17 3.59 13.19 -12.28
CA GLN A 17 3.14 14.13 -11.24
C GLN A 17 3.63 13.79 -9.82
N GLN A 18 3.98 12.53 -9.54
CA GLN A 18 4.41 12.12 -8.19
C GLN A 18 5.47 11.03 -8.29
N ARG A 19 6.72 11.38 -7.95
CA ARG A 19 7.85 10.46 -7.81
C ARG A 19 8.31 10.47 -6.35
N LYS A 20 8.49 9.30 -5.74
CA LYS A 20 8.95 9.15 -4.35
C LYS A 20 9.97 8.02 -4.28
N VAL A 21 11.10 8.23 -3.61
CA VAL A 21 12.09 7.19 -3.35
C VAL A 21 12.03 6.84 -1.87
N GLN A 22 11.62 5.61 -1.55
CA GLN A 22 11.46 5.19 -0.17
C GLN A 22 11.50 3.66 -0.04
N ARG A 23 11.93 3.17 1.13
CA ARG A 23 11.80 1.75 1.50
C ARG A 23 10.33 1.37 1.71
N VAL A 24 10.01 0.11 1.40
CA VAL A 24 8.66 -0.44 1.57
C VAL A 24 8.31 -0.54 3.06
N ILE A 25 9.25 -1.02 3.88
CA ILE A 25 9.09 -1.16 5.33
C ILE A 25 10.12 -0.27 6.02
N ARG A 26 9.64 0.54 6.96
CA ARG A 26 10.46 1.30 7.92
C ARG A 26 9.94 1.03 9.32
N TYR A 27 10.64 1.51 10.33
CA TYR A 27 10.21 1.41 11.73
C TYR A 27 10.36 2.74 12.43
N ASP A 28 9.44 3.01 13.35
CA ASP A 28 9.58 4.02 14.38
C ASP A 28 9.38 3.38 15.76
N GLU A 29 9.30 4.20 16.81
CA GLU A 29 9.12 3.75 18.19
C GLU A 29 7.82 2.97 18.42
N GLN A 30 6.80 3.14 17.56
CA GLN A 30 5.50 2.47 17.67
C GLN A 30 5.41 1.21 16.79
N GLY A 31 6.38 0.98 15.92
CA GLY A 31 6.49 -0.23 15.11
C GLY A 31 6.60 0.04 13.60
N PRO A 32 6.11 -0.88 12.75
CA PRO A 32 6.34 -0.79 11.32
C PRO A 32 5.53 0.34 10.66
N LEU A 33 6.17 0.98 9.69
CA LEU A 33 5.60 1.93 8.74
C LEU A 33 5.72 1.34 7.34
N LEU A 34 4.65 1.42 6.56
CA LEU A 34 4.52 0.86 5.23
C LEU A 34 4.31 1.96 4.19
N ASN A 35 5.10 1.91 3.13
CA ASN A 35 4.83 2.66 1.91
C ASN A 35 4.70 1.66 0.76
N TRP A 36 3.47 1.27 0.49
CA TRP A 36 3.19 0.16 -0.42
C TRP A 36 2.09 0.46 -1.41
N ASN A 37 2.42 0.34 -2.69
CA ASN A 37 1.46 0.23 -3.78
C ASN A 37 2.16 -0.45 -4.96
N HIS A 38 1.79 -1.70 -5.24
CA HIS A 38 2.43 -2.49 -6.30
C HIS A 38 2.37 -1.82 -7.68
N PHE A 39 1.23 -1.19 -8.00
CA PHE A 39 1.02 -0.50 -9.28
C PHE A 39 1.75 0.84 -9.41
N ARG A 40 2.50 1.24 -8.37
CA ARG A 40 3.33 2.44 -8.36
C ARG A 40 4.82 2.12 -8.48
N ILE A 41 5.22 0.86 -8.55
CA ILE A 41 6.64 0.51 -8.64
C ILE A 41 7.16 0.95 -10.01
N SER A 42 8.13 1.86 -10.00
CA SER A 42 8.73 2.38 -11.23
C SER A 42 9.50 1.31 -11.98
N LYS A 43 9.49 1.38 -13.31
CA LYS A 43 10.32 0.55 -14.20
C LYS A 43 11.81 0.90 -14.14
N GLU A 44 12.17 2.04 -13.54
CA GLU A 44 13.57 2.45 -13.35
C GLU A 44 14.27 1.70 -12.19
N ASN A 45 13.51 0.99 -11.35
CA ASN A 45 14.10 0.14 -10.32
C ASN A 45 14.91 -0.99 -10.94
N ASN A 46 16.04 -1.35 -10.31
CA ASN A 46 16.81 -2.51 -10.73
C ASN A 46 16.03 -3.82 -10.48
N GLN A 47 16.44 -4.89 -11.17
CA GLN A 47 15.73 -6.17 -11.15
C GLN A 47 15.57 -6.75 -9.73
N ASN A 48 16.58 -6.64 -8.86
CA ASN A 48 16.51 -7.17 -7.50
C ASN A 48 15.41 -6.50 -6.66
N VAL A 49 15.24 -5.18 -6.84
CA VAL A 49 14.19 -4.40 -6.19
C VAL A 49 12.81 -4.80 -6.73
N VAL A 50 12.68 -4.90 -8.05
CA VAL A 50 11.43 -5.34 -8.69
C VAL A 50 11.02 -6.72 -8.21
N ASP A 51 11.96 -7.67 -8.17
CA ASP A 51 11.70 -9.03 -7.71
C ASP A 51 11.30 -9.08 -6.23
N ALA A 52 11.94 -8.27 -5.37
CA ALA A 52 11.59 -8.18 -3.95
C ALA A 52 10.16 -7.64 -3.76
N CYS A 53 9.81 -6.59 -4.48
CA CYS A 53 8.45 -6.04 -4.46
C CYS A 53 7.43 -7.02 -5.04
N HIS A 54 7.77 -7.75 -6.11
CA HIS A 54 6.87 -8.77 -6.67
C HIS A 54 6.59 -9.90 -5.69
N ARG A 55 7.62 -10.41 -4.99
CA ARG A 55 7.43 -11.40 -3.91
C ARG A 55 6.52 -10.87 -2.79
N PHE A 56 6.64 -9.59 -2.46
CA PHE A 56 5.77 -8.97 -1.44
C PHE A 56 4.33 -8.83 -1.94
N TYR A 57 4.13 -8.48 -3.21
CA TYR A 57 2.80 -8.47 -3.83
C TYR A 57 2.14 -9.85 -3.78
N GLU A 58 2.86 -10.91 -4.18
CA GLU A 58 2.33 -12.26 -4.08
C GLU A 58 1.99 -12.66 -2.64
N PHE A 59 2.79 -12.23 -1.67
CA PHE A 59 2.50 -12.43 -0.27
C PHE A 59 1.21 -11.71 0.15
N THR A 60 1.01 -10.46 -0.26
CA THR A 60 -0.23 -9.72 0.05
C THR A 60 -1.46 -10.39 -0.56
N GLU A 61 -1.36 -10.89 -1.79
CA GLU A 61 -2.48 -11.59 -2.44
C GLU A 61 -2.75 -12.96 -1.75
N LYS A 62 -1.73 -13.82 -1.64
CA LYS A 62 -1.92 -15.21 -1.20
C LYS A 62 -2.09 -15.39 0.30
N LYS A 63 -1.45 -14.53 1.11
CA LYS A 63 -1.41 -14.70 2.58
C LYS A 63 -2.29 -13.71 3.31
N ILE A 64 -2.48 -12.50 2.78
CA ILE A 64 -3.31 -11.48 3.42
C ILE A 64 -4.74 -11.53 2.86
N PHE A 65 -4.91 -11.38 1.53
CA PHE A 65 -6.21 -11.38 0.89
C PHE A 65 -6.85 -12.77 0.90
N GLU A 66 -6.25 -13.76 0.22
CA GLU A 66 -6.77 -15.14 0.15
C GLU A 66 -6.75 -15.83 1.52
N GLY A 67 -5.81 -15.43 2.40
CA GLY A 67 -5.71 -15.94 3.77
C GLY A 67 -6.78 -15.43 4.72
N GLY A 68 -7.65 -14.50 4.28
CA GLY A 68 -8.76 -14.01 5.09
C GLY A 68 -8.34 -13.09 6.24
N LEU A 69 -7.16 -12.46 6.17
CA LEU A 69 -6.66 -11.54 7.21
C LEU A 69 -7.22 -10.12 7.06
N LEU A 70 -8.00 -9.86 6.02
CA LEU A 70 -8.61 -8.56 5.78
C LEU A 70 -9.83 -8.36 6.67
N MET A 71 -9.92 -7.16 7.26
CA MET A 71 -11.13 -6.69 7.93
C MET A 71 -12.03 -5.99 6.90
N PRO A 72 -13.19 -6.56 6.54
CA PRO A 72 -14.11 -5.90 5.63
C PRO A 72 -14.83 -4.75 6.35
N LEU A 73 -14.95 -3.61 5.66
CA LEU A 73 -15.70 -2.44 6.14
C LEU A 73 -16.64 -1.96 5.04
N THR A 74 -17.90 -1.76 5.39
CA THR A 74 -18.94 -1.22 4.51
C THR A 74 -19.29 0.18 4.98
N LEU A 75 -19.16 1.18 4.10
CA LEU A 75 -19.54 2.56 4.39
C LEU A 75 -20.93 2.84 3.82
N LYS A 76 -21.82 3.38 4.66
CA LYS A 76 -23.12 3.93 4.27
C LYS A 76 -22.98 5.41 3.88
N PRO A 77 -23.96 5.98 3.15
CA PRO A 77 -23.99 7.42 2.89
C PRO A 77 -23.88 8.23 4.19
N GLY A 78 -22.93 9.16 4.23
CA GLY A 78 -22.63 9.98 5.41
C GLY A 78 -21.58 9.40 6.36
N GLU A 79 -21.16 8.14 6.18
CA GLU A 79 -20.09 7.54 6.98
C GLU A 79 -18.71 7.81 6.37
N ALA A 80 -17.69 7.87 7.23
CA ALA A 80 -16.30 8.03 6.85
C ALA A 80 -15.42 7.07 7.66
N VAL A 81 -14.27 6.73 7.09
CA VAL A 81 -13.23 5.96 7.78
C VAL A 81 -11.96 6.80 7.83
N PHE A 82 -11.35 6.86 9.00
CA PHE A 82 -10.03 7.45 9.21
C PHE A 82 -9.05 6.32 9.50
N PHE A 83 -7.90 6.38 8.85
CA PHE A 83 -6.82 5.44 9.08
C PHE A 83 -5.49 6.14 8.84
N HIS A 84 -4.44 5.65 9.49
CA HIS A 84 -3.09 6.15 9.28
C HIS A 84 -2.50 5.51 8.03
N ASP A 85 -2.23 6.30 6.99
CA ASP A 85 -1.83 5.81 5.66
C ASP A 85 -0.56 4.95 5.70
N GLU A 86 0.40 5.29 6.56
CA GLU A 86 1.63 4.50 6.73
C GLU A 86 1.51 3.28 7.66
N ARG A 87 0.38 3.07 8.35
CA ARG A 87 0.22 1.93 9.29
C ARG A 87 -0.85 0.96 8.86
N VAL A 88 -1.79 1.39 8.02
CA VAL A 88 -2.93 0.58 7.58
C VAL A 88 -2.94 0.50 6.06
N LEU A 89 -2.65 -0.71 5.55
CA LEU A 89 -2.93 -1.02 4.15
C LEU A 89 -4.44 -1.11 3.96
N HIS A 90 -4.93 -0.50 2.89
CA HIS A 90 -6.34 -0.45 2.57
C HIS A 90 -6.54 -0.70 1.07
N GLY A 91 -7.69 -1.25 0.75
CA GLY A 91 -8.09 -1.60 -0.61
C GLY A 91 -9.60 -1.60 -0.73
N ARG A 92 -10.10 -2.17 -1.83
CA ARG A 92 -11.54 -2.24 -2.08
C ARG A 92 -11.90 -3.55 -2.76
N ASN A 93 -12.92 -4.22 -2.23
CA ASN A 93 -13.57 -5.35 -2.91
C ASN A 93 -14.26 -4.90 -4.21
N ALA A 94 -14.43 -5.83 -5.15
CA ALA A 94 -15.27 -5.59 -6.31
C ALA A 94 -16.73 -5.34 -5.88
N PHE A 95 -17.45 -4.48 -6.60
CA PHE A 95 -18.86 -4.18 -6.33
C PHE A 95 -19.59 -3.82 -7.63
N LEU A 96 -20.93 -3.85 -7.58
CA LEU A 96 -21.83 -3.43 -8.66
C LEU A 96 -22.60 -2.17 -8.24
N GLY A 97 -22.84 -1.26 -9.19
CA GLY A 97 -23.60 -0.03 -9.00
C GLY A 97 -22.75 1.24 -8.90
N ASP A 98 -23.41 2.36 -8.61
CA ASP A 98 -22.78 3.67 -8.54
C ASP A 98 -22.28 4.01 -7.13
N ARG A 99 -21.17 4.76 -7.07
CA ARG A 99 -20.57 5.18 -5.80
C ARG A 99 -19.85 6.51 -5.93
N CYS A 100 -20.12 7.40 -4.98
CA CYS A 100 -19.37 8.64 -4.78
C CYS A 100 -18.63 8.58 -3.43
N LEU A 101 -17.33 8.91 -3.42
CA LEU A 101 -16.51 9.04 -2.22
C LEU A 101 -15.70 10.33 -2.31
N ILE A 102 -15.52 11.00 -1.17
CA ILE A 102 -14.60 12.13 -1.02
C ILE A 102 -13.40 11.64 -0.22
N LYS A 103 -12.18 11.92 -0.71
CA LYS A 103 -10.92 11.60 -0.02
C LYS A 103 -10.15 12.88 0.24
N GLY A 104 -9.60 13.00 1.46
CA GLY A 104 -8.63 14.01 1.84
C GLY A 104 -7.55 13.40 2.73
N GLY A 105 -6.43 14.11 2.87
CA GLY A 105 -5.42 13.86 3.91
C GLY A 105 -5.56 14.90 5.02
N ILE A 106 -5.22 14.53 6.24
CA ILE A 106 -5.12 15.45 7.38
C ILE A 106 -3.72 15.28 7.94
N ASP A 107 -2.95 16.36 7.93
CA ASP A 107 -1.68 16.46 8.62
C ASP A 107 -1.94 17.27 9.89
N LEU A 108 -1.80 16.62 11.06
CA LEU A 108 -2.00 17.23 12.38
C LEU A 108 -0.67 17.71 12.96
#